data_AF-A0A367ZRG6-F1
#
_entry.id   AF-A0A367ZRG6-F1
#
_cell.length_a   1.000
_cell.length_b   1.000
_cell.length_c   1.000
_cell.angle_alpha   90.00
_cell.angle_beta   90.00
_cell.angle_gamma   90.00
#
_symmetry.space_group_name_H-M   'P 1'
#
loop_
_entity.id
_entity.type
_entity.pdbx_description
1 polymer ?
#
loop_
_entity_poly.entity_id
_entity_poly.type
_entity_poly.pdbx_seq_one_letter_code
_entity_poly.pdbx_strand_id
1 'polypeptide(L)'
;MRLSMFRRSLLPLVASLGLAVGFFLLPIPGQADQWTDLTRRIEALRQQIDRGEATDELRQKMATLLRIRSTQPDLAADERLGYLQEALEFAPDDERLAYELARAGYEVGDANLAYEHIQRALALAPEDFHNQLLAGFICRSLLRYDEAVNFLEKARDLKPDHVPTLISLGRTYAELRQFDRAIDVWETALTMRPSSEEAAELRERIEKAQRQEAATGGGDAMESHRFVVQFSGPTRDDLAAMALDTLDEVFDLVAGELQVKPEGKVFVVFYRKADFHQVNDSQGWVGGYAQNLRIGVPYEDGPLDGPRIKSLFAHELTHILVNVLTNRNHPAWLTEGLAEYYEAKVRYGDGFAFHPADRHLFETKFKTLPSFPRLNAIELNMKTKGNDEEISLKYIHSKVAVAFLLQRFGLPALLEIFQVLARGRPIEEAIESGTGRNMSDFETELTEFIRAE
;
A
#
# COMPACT_ATOMS: atom_id res chain seq x y z
N MET A 1 -10.16 36.45 -14.30
CA MET A 1 -10.36 36.56 -12.83
C MET A 1 -11.22 35.38 -12.40
N ARG A 2 -10.76 34.61 -11.40
CA ARG A 2 -11.24 33.29 -10.92
C ARG A 2 -10.69 32.06 -11.66
N LEU A 3 -9.44 31.72 -11.30
CA LEU A 3 -8.90 30.36 -11.25
C LEU A 3 -8.80 29.96 -9.77
N SER A 4 -8.82 28.66 -9.49
CA SER A 4 -8.67 27.96 -8.20
C SER A 4 -9.95 27.59 -7.44
N MET A 5 -10.37 26.35 -7.68
CA MET A 5 -10.92 25.45 -6.67
C MET A 5 -10.85 24.06 -7.29
N PHE A 6 -9.88 23.24 -6.88
CA PHE A 6 -9.88 21.76 -6.88
C PHE A 6 -8.43 21.24 -6.74
N ARG A 7 -7.94 21.25 -5.49
CA ARG A 7 -6.95 20.29 -4.97
C ARG A 7 -7.35 20.01 -3.51
N ARG A 8 -8.10 18.92 -3.30
CA ARG A 8 -8.31 18.19 -2.04
C ARG A 8 -8.01 16.73 -2.42
N SER A 9 -7.29 15.88 -1.72
CA SER A 9 -6.52 15.96 -0.48
C SER A 9 -5.95 14.54 -0.28
N LEU A 10 -4.66 14.34 -0.47
CA LEU A 10 -3.92 13.14 -0.05
C LEU A 10 -2.73 13.63 0.79
N LEU A 11 -3.04 14.05 2.01
CA LEU A 11 -2.11 14.30 3.12
C LEU A 11 -3.00 14.50 4.35
N PRO A 12 -3.05 13.50 5.24
CA PRO A 12 -2.63 13.81 6.61
C PRO A 12 -1.90 12.61 7.23
N LEU A 13 -0.57 12.66 7.26
CA LEU A 13 0.21 11.88 8.23
C LEU A 13 1.60 12.44 8.54
N VAL A 14 2.02 13.53 7.88
CA VAL A 14 3.28 14.21 8.21
C VAL A 14 3.09 15.33 9.24
N ALA A 15 1.85 15.68 9.62
CA ALA A 15 1.58 16.83 10.49
C ALA A 15 1.76 16.60 12.01
N SER A 16 1.95 15.36 12.48
CA SER A 16 2.08 15.04 13.91
C SER A 16 3.51 14.72 14.39
N LEU A 17 4.51 14.83 13.51
CA LEU A 17 5.92 14.96 13.89
C LEU A 17 6.34 16.40 13.58
N GLY A 18 6.22 17.28 14.57
CA GLY A 18 6.46 18.73 14.48
C GLY A 18 7.22 19.20 13.23
N LEU A 19 6.48 19.49 12.17
CA LEU A 19 7.04 19.95 10.91
C LEU A 19 7.08 21.47 10.91
N ALA A 20 8.29 21.99 10.74
CA ALA A 20 8.51 23.33 10.26
C ALA A 20 7.74 23.52 8.94
N VAL A 21 6.86 24.52 8.93
CA VAL A 21 6.15 24.99 7.74
C VAL A 21 7.18 25.36 6.69
N GLY A 22 7.12 24.68 5.54
CA GLY A 22 7.85 25.06 4.33
C GLY A 22 7.39 26.42 3.84
N PHE A 23 8.06 27.47 4.33
CA PHE A 23 8.15 28.71 3.58
C PHE A 23 9.10 28.45 2.40
N PHE A 24 8.65 28.77 1.19
CA PHE A 24 9.57 29.09 0.09
C PHE A 24 10.39 30.31 0.52
N LEU A 25 11.44 30.06 1.31
CA LEU A 25 12.48 31.02 1.61
C LEU A 25 13.36 31.10 0.36
N LEU A 26 13.41 32.28 -0.24
CA LEU A 26 14.55 32.63 -1.09
C LEU A 26 15.82 32.24 -0.33
N PRO A 27 16.80 31.57 -0.97
CA PRO A 27 17.97 31.05 -0.27
C PRO A 27 18.65 32.19 0.48
N ILE A 28 18.78 32.03 1.80
CA ILE A 28 19.51 32.98 2.63
C ILE A 28 20.95 32.99 2.10
N PRO A 29 21.51 34.15 1.70
CA PRO A 29 22.88 34.24 1.21
C PRO A 29 23.83 33.62 2.24
N GLY A 30 24.56 32.57 1.84
CA GLY A 30 25.47 31.79 2.70
C GLY A 30 25.08 30.32 2.93
N GLN A 31 23.80 29.93 2.78
CA GLN A 31 23.42 28.51 2.88
C GLN A 31 23.84 27.69 1.65
N ALA A 32 23.82 28.27 0.44
CA ALA A 32 24.33 27.58 -0.75
C ALA A 32 25.83 27.27 -0.62
N ASP A 33 26.59 28.23 -0.07
CA ASP A 33 28.04 28.08 0.14
C ASP A 33 28.38 26.97 1.15
N GLN A 34 27.55 26.76 2.17
CA GLN A 34 27.78 25.71 3.19
C GLN A 34 27.70 24.30 2.57
N TRP A 35 26.76 24.09 1.63
CA TRP A 35 26.52 22.81 1.00
C TRP A 35 27.60 22.49 -0.04
N THR A 36 28.01 23.50 -0.82
CA THR A 36 29.16 23.38 -1.72
C THR A 36 30.46 23.10 -0.96
N ASP A 37 30.67 23.75 0.19
CA ASP A 37 31.82 23.48 1.05
C ASP A 37 31.79 22.05 1.61
N LEU A 38 30.62 21.59 2.08
CA LEU A 38 30.43 20.22 2.56
C LEU A 38 30.75 19.18 1.48
N THR A 39 30.25 19.37 0.25
CA THR A 39 30.56 18.48 -0.88
C THR A 39 32.06 18.41 -1.16
N ARG A 40 32.76 19.56 -1.14
CA ARG A 40 34.23 19.57 -1.31
C ARG A 40 34.95 18.82 -0.19
N ARG A 41 34.48 18.93 1.06
CA ARG A 41 35.05 18.19 2.20
C ARG A 41 34.85 16.69 2.08
N ILE A 42 33.65 16.25 1.67
CA ILE A 42 33.34 14.84 1.40
C ILE A 42 34.29 14.31 0.33
N GLU A 43 34.41 15.01 -0.81
CA GLU A 43 35.24 14.55 -1.92
C GLU A 43 36.74 14.51 -1.56
N ALA A 44 37.23 15.51 -0.82
CA ALA A 44 38.61 15.52 -0.33
C ALA A 44 38.90 14.35 0.62
N LEU A 45 37.94 14.00 1.47
CA LEU A 45 38.05 12.88 2.41
C LEU A 45 37.97 11.54 1.67
N ARG A 46 37.12 11.43 0.64
CA ARG A 46 36.98 10.25 -0.22
C ARG A 46 38.32 9.95 -0.91
N GLN A 47 38.95 10.98 -1.48
CA GLN A 47 40.28 10.84 -2.09
C GLN A 47 41.38 10.41 -1.11
N GLN A 48 41.31 10.78 0.17
CA GLN A 48 42.26 10.31 1.18
C GLN A 48 42.04 8.82 1.49
N ILE A 49 40.78 8.42 1.69
CA ILE A 49 40.39 7.04 1.94
C ILE A 49 40.82 6.12 0.77
N ASP A 50 40.59 6.55 -0.47
CA ASP A 50 40.95 5.80 -1.68
C ASP A 50 42.46 5.61 -1.86
N ARG A 51 43.29 6.47 -1.28
CA ARG A 51 44.75 6.33 -1.26
C ARG A 51 45.25 5.32 -0.22
N GLY A 52 44.34 4.65 0.49
CA GLY A 52 44.66 3.67 1.52
C GLY A 52 44.83 4.26 2.92
N GLU A 53 44.47 5.53 3.13
CA GLU A 53 44.59 6.22 4.43
C GLU A 53 43.34 6.04 5.31
N ALA A 54 42.53 4.99 5.07
CA ALA A 54 41.20 4.78 5.66
C ALA A 54 41.21 4.38 7.16
N THR A 55 41.74 5.25 8.01
CA THR A 55 41.69 5.13 9.48
C THR A 55 40.26 5.22 10.00
N ASP A 56 39.99 4.65 11.17
CA ASP A 56 38.68 4.69 11.81
C ASP A 56 38.18 6.14 12.01
N GLU A 57 39.09 7.07 12.32
CA GLU A 57 38.76 8.49 12.46
C GLU A 57 38.26 9.10 11.14
N LEU A 58 38.92 8.81 10.01
CA LEU A 58 38.47 9.31 8.71
C LEU A 58 37.15 8.66 8.28
N ARG A 59 36.93 7.38 8.60
CA ARG A 59 35.66 6.70 8.35
C ARG A 59 34.52 7.34 9.14
N GLN A 60 34.70 7.56 10.44
CA GLN A 60 33.70 8.24 11.29
C GLN A 60 33.40 9.67 10.82
N LYS A 61 34.45 10.40 10.42
CA LYS A 61 34.30 11.73 9.85
C LYS A 61 33.53 11.69 8.54
N MET A 62 33.79 10.71 7.68
CA MET A 62 33.07 10.52 6.43
C MET A 62 31.59 10.24 6.66
N ALA A 63 31.27 9.26 7.52
CA ALA A 63 29.90 8.95 7.92
C ALA A 63 29.16 10.20 8.43
N THR A 64 29.81 11.01 9.27
CA THR A 64 29.24 12.25 9.81
C THR A 64 28.94 13.27 8.71
N LEU A 65 29.87 13.51 7.79
CA LEU A 65 29.67 14.50 6.72
C LEU A 65 28.59 14.07 5.73
N LEU A 66 28.55 12.79 5.37
CA LEU A 66 27.51 12.21 4.52
C LEU A 66 26.12 12.30 5.17
N ARG A 67 26.04 12.01 6.48
CA ARG A 67 24.80 12.21 7.26
C ARG A 67 24.34 13.66 7.28
N ILE A 68 25.26 14.62 7.49
CA ILE A 68 24.91 16.04 7.43
C ILE A 68 24.42 16.41 6.02
N ARG A 69 25.09 15.90 4.98
CA ARG A 69 24.73 16.14 3.59
C ARG A 69 23.32 15.66 3.26
N SER A 70 22.90 14.50 3.80
CA SER A 70 21.56 13.96 3.59
C SER A 70 20.44 14.84 4.18
N THR A 71 20.77 15.73 5.13
CA THR A 71 19.81 16.67 5.74
C THR A 71 19.59 17.97 4.94
N GLN A 72 20.20 18.11 3.75
CA GLN A 72 19.95 19.27 2.89
C GLN A 72 18.45 19.36 2.54
N PRO A 73 17.79 20.53 2.78
CA PRO A 73 16.34 20.66 2.60
C PRO A 73 15.80 20.28 1.21
N ASP A 74 16.47 20.74 0.15
CA ASP A 74 16.02 20.55 -1.25
C ASP A 74 16.68 19.35 -1.94
N LEU A 75 17.28 18.44 -1.17
CA LEU A 75 17.94 17.27 -1.74
C LEU A 75 16.90 16.27 -2.23
N ALA A 76 17.08 15.76 -3.46
CA ALA A 76 16.21 14.72 -3.99
C ALA A 76 16.23 13.49 -3.08
N ALA A 77 15.10 12.79 -2.99
CA ALA A 77 14.96 11.69 -2.03
C ALA A 77 15.94 10.53 -2.32
N ASP A 78 16.15 10.20 -3.59
CA ASP A 78 17.15 9.21 -4.02
C ASP A 78 18.58 9.62 -3.62
N GLU A 79 18.93 10.90 -3.76
CA GLU A 79 20.24 11.40 -3.31
C GLU A 79 20.37 11.31 -1.78
N ARG A 80 19.32 11.64 -1.03
CA ARG A 80 19.29 11.50 0.43
C ARG A 80 19.55 10.06 0.85
N LEU A 81 18.86 9.09 0.22
CA LEU A 81 19.07 7.67 0.46
C LEU A 81 20.51 7.27 0.15
N GLY A 82 21.05 7.71 -1.00
CA GLY A 82 22.43 7.43 -1.39
C GLY A 82 23.46 7.90 -0.35
N TYR A 83 23.34 9.13 0.16
CA TYR A 83 24.25 9.61 1.21
C TYR A 83 24.09 8.85 2.55
N LEU A 84 22.87 8.47 2.92
CA LEU A 84 22.63 7.70 4.16
C LEU A 84 23.16 6.26 4.04
N GLN A 85 23.00 5.62 2.89
CA GLN A 85 23.55 4.30 2.60
C GLN A 85 25.08 4.34 2.65
N GLU A 86 25.70 5.31 1.97
CA GLU A 86 27.15 5.49 2.00
C GLU A 86 27.63 5.78 3.43
N ALA A 87 26.94 6.63 4.20
CA ALA A 87 27.30 6.90 5.59
C ALA A 87 27.31 5.62 6.44
N LEU A 88 26.34 4.73 6.23
CA LEU A 88 26.22 3.46 6.94
C LEU A 88 27.29 2.44 6.55
N GLU A 89 27.86 2.52 5.35
CA GLU A 89 29.04 1.71 4.97
C GLU A 89 30.28 2.09 5.80
N PHE A 90 30.43 3.38 6.12
CA PHE A 90 31.53 3.86 6.96
C PHE A 90 31.30 3.66 8.46
N ALA A 91 30.04 3.58 8.88
CA ALA A 91 29.65 3.40 10.28
C ALA A 91 28.52 2.36 10.40
N PRO A 92 28.80 1.07 10.18
CA PRO A 92 27.77 0.02 10.13
C PRO A 92 27.00 -0.15 11.44
N ASP A 93 27.62 0.09 12.59
CA ASP A 93 26.96 -0.11 13.89
C ASP A 93 26.40 1.19 14.47
N ASP A 94 26.19 2.21 13.62
CA ASP A 94 25.54 3.46 14.00
C ASP A 94 24.01 3.31 13.91
N GLU A 95 23.40 3.15 15.08
CA GLU A 95 21.96 3.02 15.26
C GLU A 95 21.20 4.20 14.65
N ARG A 96 21.70 5.42 14.80
CA ARG A 96 21.03 6.62 14.34
C ARG A 96 21.02 6.69 12.82
N LEU A 97 22.11 6.28 12.16
CA LEU A 97 22.16 6.17 10.70
C LEU A 97 21.18 5.10 10.19
N ALA A 98 21.10 3.96 10.86
CA ALA A 98 20.11 2.93 10.53
C ALA A 98 18.67 3.47 10.67
N TYR A 99 18.36 4.18 11.76
CA TYR A 99 17.06 4.84 11.95
C TYR A 99 16.78 5.92 10.89
N GLU A 100 17.74 6.80 10.60
CA GLU A 100 17.57 7.88 9.62
C GLU A 100 17.36 7.33 8.20
N LEU A 101 18.04 6.24 7.83
CA LEU A 101 17.84 5.54 6.56
C LEU A 101 16.48 4.82 6.52
N ALA A 102 16.09 4.16 7.61
CA ALA A 102 14.77 3.54 7.72
C ALA A 102 13.64 4.57 7.55
N ARG A 103 13.77 5.73 8.21
CA ARG A 103 12.81 6.84 8.11
C ARG A 103 12.76 7.38 6.69
N ALA A 104 13.90 7.60 6.05
CA ALA A 104 13.96 8.07 4.67
C ALA A 104 13.32 7.06 3.69
N GLY A 105 13.56 5.76 3.87
CA GLY A 105 12.89 4.70 3.10
C GLY A 105 11.37 4.75 3.26
N TYR A 106 10.89 4.90 4.50
CA TYR A 106 9.47 5.02 4.80
C TYR A 106 8.84 6.27 4.17
N GLU A 107 9.54 7.41 4.17
CA GLU A 107 9.09 8.67 3.56
C GLU A 107 8.93 8.58 2.04
N VAL A 108 9.79 7.81 1.35
CA VAL A 108 9.71 7.61 -0.10
C VAL A 108 8.79 6.46 -0.51
N GLY A 109 8.25 5.72 0.46
CA GLY A 109 7.38 4.57 0.21
C GLY A 109 8.11 3.26 -0.06
N ASP A 110 9.44 3.21 0.07
CA ASP A 110 10.21 1.96 0.05
C ASP A 110 10.15 1.30 1.44
N ALA A 111 8.99 0.71 1.73
CA ALA A 111 8.72 0.09 3.02
C ALA A 111 9.62 -1.14 3.30
N ASN A 112 10.16 -1.78 2.26
CA ASN A 112 11.08 -2.91 2.40
C ASN A 112 12.47 -2.43 2.86
N LEU A 113 13.03 -1.40 2.21
CA LEU A 113 14.25 -0.74 2.65
C LEU A 113 14.09 -0.20 4.08
N ALA A 114 12.94 0.42 4.37
CA ALA A 114 12.61 0.92 5.69
C ALA A 114 12.65 -0.20 6.75
N TYR A 115 12.05 -1.35 6.43
CA TYR A 115 11.98 -2.50 7.32
C TYR A 115 13.35 -3.13 7.59
N GLU A 116 14.19 -3.27 6.56
CA GLU A 116 15.57 -3.76 6.73
C GLU A 116 16.34 -2.90 7.74
N HIS A 117 16.33 -1.58 7.56
CA HIS A 117 17.16 -0.69 8.37
C HIS A 117 16.57 -0.41 9.76
N ILE A 118 15.24 -0.46 9.93
CA ILE A 118 14.67 -0.36 11.28
C ILE A 118 14.97 -1.59 12.12
N GLN A 119 15.05 -2.79 11.50
CA GLN A 119 15.49 -4.00 12.21
C GLN A 119 16.94 -3.85 12.71
N ARG A 120 17.81 -3.23 11.93
CA ARG A 120 19.19 -2.92 12.34
C ARG A 120 19.24 -1.93 13.50
N ALA A 121 18.48 -0.84 13.43
CA ALA A 121 18.39 0.14 14.52
C ALA A 121 17.87 -0.51 15.82
N LEU A 122 16.82 -1.34 15.72
CA LEU A 122 16.28 -2.10 16.85
C LEU A 122 17.26 -3.11 17.44
N ALA A 123 18.14 -3.72 16.64
CA ALA A 123 19.17 -4.62 17.13
C ALA A 123 20.22 -3.90 17.99
N LEU A 124 20.49 -2.62 17.70
CA LEU A 124 21.46 -1.79 18.42
C LEU A 124 20.84 -1.07 19.62
N ALA A 125 19.59 -0.61 19.51
CA ALA A 125 18.85 0.05 20.58
C ALA A 125 17.38 -0.46 20.64
N PRO A 126 17.14 -1.64 21.25
CA PRO A 126 15.82 -2.25 21.29
C PRO A 126 14.82 -1.49 22.17
N GLU A 127 15.26 -0.68 23.12
CA GLU A 127 14.38 0.10 24.02
C GLU A 127 14.28 1.58 23.62
N ASP A 128 14.78 1.95 22.44
CA ASP A 128 14.59 3.30 21.93
C ASP A 128 13.15 3.50 21.44
N PHE A 129 12.50 4.54 21.97
CA PHE A 129 11.12 4.87 21.64
C PHE A 129 10.90 5.16 20.16
N HIS A 130 11.82 5.88 19.51
CA HIS A 130 11.68 6.25 18.10
C HIS A 130 11.84 5.04 17.20
N ASN A 131 12.74 4.11 17.52
CA ASN A 131 12.88 2.85 16.81
C ASN A 131 11.62 1.99 16.91
N GLN A 132 11.09 1.81 18.12
CA GLN A 132 9.85 1.07 18.36
C GLN A 132 8.67 1.69 17.60
N LEU A 133 8.52 3.01 17.67
CA LEU A 133 7.44 3.72 16.99
C LEU A 133 7.52 3.58 15.46
N LEU A 134 8.71 3.81 14.89
CA LEU A 134 8.92 3.75 13.44
C LEU A 134 8.77 2.31 12.92
N ALA A 135 9.26 1.31 13.66
CA ALA A 135 9.05 -0.10 13.32
C ALA A 135 7.56 -0.45 13.26
N GLY A 136 6.77 0.05 14.23
CA GLY A 136 5.33 -0.05 14.23
C GLY A 136 4.70 0.53 12.97
N PHE A 137 5.10 1.75 12.57
CA PHE A 137 4.57 2.40 11.36
C PHE A 137 4.94 1.67 10.08
N ILE A 138 6.19 1.24 9.95
CA ILE A 138 6.67 0.46 8.81
C ILE A 138 5.90 -0.86 8.71
N CYS A 139 5.74 -1.60 9.81
CA CYS A 139 4.98 -2.86 9.80
C CYS A 139 3.51 -2.65 9.39
N ARG A 140 2.86 -1.56 9.85
CA ARG A 140 1.49 -1.22 9.37
C ARG A 140 1.47 -0.92 7.87
N SER A 141 2.51 -0.28 7.34
CA SER A 141 2.58 0.03 5.90
C SER A 141 2.74 -1.22 5.04
N LEU A 142 3.45 -2.22 5.56
CA LEU A 142 3.63 -3.56 5.01
C LEU A 142 2.44 -4.52 5.28
N LEU A 143 1.36 -4.03 5.92
CA LEU A 143 0.21 -4.84 6.34
C LEU A 143 0.54 -5.96 7.37
N ARG A 144 1.72 -5.89 8.00
CA ARG A 144 2.19 -6.80 9.06
C ARG A 144 1.64 -6.36 10.41
N TYR A 145 0.34 -6.49 10.58
CA TYR A 145 -0.38 -5.85 11.69
C TYR A 145 -0.06 -6.44 13.07
N ASP A 146 0.14 -7.75 13.18
CA ASP A 146 0.50 -8.38 14.45
C ASP A 146 1.87 -7.88 14.96
N GLU A 147 2.86 -7.76 14.06
CA GLU A 147 4.17 -7.19 14.40
C GLU A 147 4.07 -5.70 14.71
N ALA A 148 3.25 -4.96 13.96
CA ALA A 148 3.00 -3.56 14.26
C ALA A 148 2.41 -3.37 15.66
N VAL A 149 1.48 -4.23 16.11
CA VAL A 149 0.97 -4.22 17.49
C VAL A 149 2.12 -4.38 18.48
N ASN A 150 2.98 -5.38 18.29
CA ASN A 150 4.08 -5.65 19.22
C ASN A 150 5.02 -4.44 19.37
N PHE A 151 5.40 -3.79 18.27
CA PHE A 151 6.26 -2.62 18.31
C PHE A 151 5.55 -1.37 18.90
N LEU A 152 4.27 -1.18 18.57
CA LEU A 152 3.49 -0.04 19.08
C LEU A 152 3.11 -0.19 20.56
N GLU A 153 2.88 -1.41 21.05
CA GLU A 153 2.70 -1.68 22.47
C GLU A 153 3.99 -1.33 23.25
N LYS A 154 5.16 -1.74 22.76
CA LYS A 154 6.45 -1.33 23.36
C LYS A 154 6.64 0.18 23.32
N ALA A 155 6.35 0.84 22.20
CA ALA A 155 6.42 2.30 22.11
C ALA A 155 5.47 2.99 23.10
N ARG A 156 4.26 2.45 23.31
CA ARG A 156 3.29 2.92 24.30
C ARG A 156 3.84 2.74 25.71
N ASP A 157 4.45 1.59 26.01
CA ASP A 157 4.98 1.33 27.35
C ASP A 157 6.17 2.25 27.69
N LEU A 158 6.99 2.61 26.68
CA LEU A 158 8.08 3.60 26.80
C LEU A 158 7.58 5.04 26.97
N LYS A 159 6.50 5.42 26.28
CA LYS A 159 5.86 6.75 26.41
C LYS A 159 4.33 6.63 26.42
N PRO A 160 3.72 6.43 27.60
CA PRO A 160 2.28 6.17 27.72
C PRO A 160 1.37 7.33 27.32
N ASP A 161 1.89 8.57 27.34
CA ASP A 161 1.18 9.80 27.04
C ASP A 161 1.35 10.26 25.57
N HIS A 162 2.07 9.49 24.74
CA HIS A 162 2.30 9.85 23.35
C HIS A 162 1.07 9.53 22.48
N VAL A 163 0.19 10.53 22.32
CA VAL A 163 -1.06 10.46 21.54
C VAL A 163 -0.89 9.82 20.15
N PRO A 164 0.12 10.16 19.32
CA PRO A 164 0.28 9.54 18.01
C PRO A 164 0.55 8.02 18.07
N THR A 165 1.21 7.54 19.13
CA THR A 165 1.40 6.08 19.35
C THR A 165 0.06 5.42 19.64
N LEU A 166 -0.75 5.98 20.54
CA LEU A 166 -2.07 5.46 20.89
C LEU A 166 -3.02 5.44 19.69
N ILE A 167 -3.06 6.54 18.92
CA ILE A 167 -3.85 6.61 17.67
C ILE A 167 -3.44 5.48 16.73
N SER A 168 -2.14 5.29 16.54
CA SER A 168 -1.62 4.29 15.60
C SER A 168 -1.85 2.87 16.07
N LEU A 169 -1.69 2.60 17.38
CA LEU A 169 -1.98 1.30 17.99
C LEU A 169 -3.46 0.94 17.85
N GLY A 170 -4.37 1.87 18.19
CA GLY A 170 -5.81 1.64 18.00
C GLY A 170 -6.17 1.42 16.53
N ARG A 171 -5.54 2.16 15.60
CA ARG A 171 -5.71 1.89 14.16
C ARG A 171 -5.20 0.51 13.77
N THR A 172 -4.13 -0.01 14.37
CA THR A 172 -3.66 -1.38 14.11
C THR A 172 -4.62 -2.43 14.65
N TYR A 173 -5.13 -2.27 15.88
CA TYR A 173 -6.15 -3.17 16.42
C TYR A 173 -7.41 -3.19 15.57
N ALA A 174 -7.86 -2.05 15.07
CA ALA A 174 -9.02 -1.98 14.18
C ALA A 174 -8.81 -2.73 12.85
N GLU A 175 -7.59 -2.70 12.28
CA GLU A 175 -7.25 -3.50 11.09
C GLU A 175 -7.26 -5.01 11.39
N LEU A 176 -6.87 -5.40 12.61
CA LEU A 176 -6.99 -6.77 13.14
C LEU A 176 -8.40 -7.12 13.62
N ARG A 177 -9.37 -6.21 13.47
CA ARG A 177 -10.75 -6.33 13.94
C ARG A 177 -10.91 -6.56 15.45
N GLN A 178 -9.89 -6.18 16.24
CA GLN A 178 -9.93 -6.13 17.69
C GLN A 178 -10.53 -4.80 18.13
N PHE A 179 -11.82 -4.57 17.84
CA PHE A 179 -12.47 -3.27 18.01
C PHE A 179 -12.55 -2.82 19.46
N ASP A 180 -12.90 -3.70 20.41
CA ASP A 180 -12.80 -3.44 21.85
C ASP A 180 -11.44 -2.80 22.22
N ARG A 181 -10.33 -3.43 21.84
CA ARG A 181 -8.97 -2.93 22.14
C ARG A 181 -8.66 -1.63 21.41
N ALA A 182 -9.17 -1.45 20.19
CA ALA A 182 -9.01 -0.21 19.44
C ALA A 182 -9.70 0.96 20.15
N ILE A 183 -10.94 0.74 20.60
CA ILE A 183 -11.76 1.70 21.33
C ILE A 183 -11.07 2.06 22.64
N ASP A 184 -10.66 1.09 23.45
CA ASP A 184 -9.98 1.31 24.74
C ASP A 184 -8.75 2.23 24.60
N VAL A 185 -7.90 1.98 23.59
CA VAL A 185 -6.69 2.76 23.35
C VAL A 185 -7.02 4.17 22.83
N TRP A 186 -8.03 4.32 21.97
CA TRP A 186 -8.46 5.62 21.48
C TRP A 186 -9.16 6.46 22.55
N GLU A 187 -9.94 5.85 23.44
CA GLU A 187 -10.50 6.50 24.62
C GLU A 187 -9.39 6.98 25.56
N THR A 188 -8.37 6.15 25.76
CA THR A 188 -7.16 6.57 26.49
C THR A 188 -6.51 7.78 25.81
N ALA A 189 -6.35 7.78 24.49
CA ALA A 189 -5.80 8.91 23.73
C ALA A 189 -6.63 10.20 23.91
N LEU A 190 -7.96 10.10 23.98
CA LEU A 190 -8.85 11.24 24.24
C LEU A 190 -8.60 11.89 25.61
N THR A 191 -8.13 11.12 26.61
CA THR A 191 -7.78 11.66 27.94
C THR A 191 -6.45 12.42 27.96
N MET A 192 -5.58 12.21 26.98
CA MET A 192 -4.22 12.78 26.91
C MET A 192 -4.17 14.21 26.31
N ARG A 193 -5.30 14.92 26.32
CA ARG A 193 -5.46 16.29 25.77
C ARG A 193 -5.01 16.40 24.30
N PRO A 194 -5.58 15.60 23.39
CA PRO A 194 -5.34 15.77 21.96
C PRO A 194 -5.81 17.15 21.49
N SER A 195 -5.32 17.59 20.33
CA SER A 195 -5.87 18.77 19.67
C SER A 195 -7.37 18.60 19.37
N SER A 196 -8.08 19.70 19.13
CA SER A 196 -9.52 19.62 18.82
C SER A 196 -9.80 18.79 17.55
N GLU A 197 -8.89 18.81 16.58
CA GLU A 197 -9.00 18.05 15.33
C GLU A 197 -8.79 16.56 15.58
N GLU A 198 -7.71 16.19 16.27
CA GLU A 198 -7.43 14.81 16.67
C GLU A 198 -8.56 14.23 17.55
N ALA A 199 -9.11 15.04 18.46
CA ALA A 199 -10.23 14.61 19.31
C ALA A 199 -11.50 14.34 18.51
N ALA A 200 -11.77 15.11 17.44
CA ALA A 200 -12.90 14.86 16.56
C ALA A 200 -12.68 13.57 15.74
N GLU A 201 -11.48 13.40 15.18
CA GLU A 201 -11.11 12.19 14.42
C GLU A 201 -11.19 10.92 15.29
N LEU A 202 -10.69 10.98 16.53
CA LEU A 202 -10.75 9.87 17.48
C LEU A 202 -12.20 9.47 17.80
N ARG A 203 -13.11 10.43 18.01
CA ARG A 203 -14.52 10.13 18.26
C ARG A 203 -15.19 9.48 17.05
N GLU A 204 -14.94 9.99 15.85
CA GLU A 204 -15.45 9.37 14.62
C GLU A 204 -14.97 7.92 14.47
N ARG A 205 -13.70 7.66 14.79
CA ARG A 205 -13.12 6.31 14.77
C ARG A 205 -13.74 5.38 15.79
N ILE A 206 -13.92 5.85 17.03
CA ILE A 206 -14.57 5.08 18.10
C ILE A 206 -16.01 4.74 17.69
N GLU A 207 -16.79 5.71 17.25
CA GLU A 207 -18.18 5.47 16.81
C GLU A 207 -18.24 4.49 15.65
N LYS A 208 -17.30 4.58 14.69
CA LYS A 208 -17.22 3.64 13.58
C LYS A 208 -16.87 2.23 14.05
N ALA A 209 -15.88 2.08 14.93
CA ALA A 209 -15.49 0.79 15.50
C ALA A 209 -16.64 0.17 16.30
N GLN A 210 -17.34 0.95 17.12
CA GLN A 210 -18.54 0.50 17.85
C GLN A 210 -19.64 0.00 16.90
N ARG A 211 -19.89 0.68 15.78
CA ARG A 211 -20.85 0.21 14.76
C ARG A 211 -20.41 -1.11 14.13
N GLN A 212 -19.12 -1.25 13.81
CA GLN A 212 -18.58 -2.46 13.19
C GLN A 212 -18.57 -3.65 14.17
N GLU A 213 -18.21 -3.40 15.42
CA GLU A 213 -18.28 -4.36 16.51
C GLU A 213 -19.71 -4.80 16.78
N ALA A 214 -20.66 -3.87 16.94
CA ALA A 214 -22.07 -4.21 17.13
C ALA A 214 -22.64 -5.00 15.94
N ALA A 215 -22.20 -4.70 14.71
CA ALA A 215 -22.64 -5.44 13.53
C ALA A 215 -22.11 -6.87 13.47
N THR A 216 -20.94 -7.16 14.06
CA THR A 216 -20.23 -8.44 13.89
C THR A 216 -19.99 -9.23 15.16
N GLY A 217 -20.17 -8.62 16.33
CA GLY A 217 -19.98 -9.22 17.66
C GLY A 217 -21.09 -10.19 18.09
N GLY A 218 -22.03 -10.51 17.19
CA GLY A 218 -23.10 -11.48 17.42
C GLY A 218 -22.86 -12.87 16.80
N GLY A 219 -21.78 -13.07 16.03
CA GLY A 219 -21.50 -14.34 15.34
C GLY A 219 -20.09 -14.86 15.62
N ASP A 220 -19.97 -16.16 15.87
CA ASP A 220 -18.69 -16.85 15.95
C ASP A 220 -17.93 -16.71 14.62
N ALA A 221 -16.62 -16.46 14.69
CA ALA A 221 -15.75 -16.46 13.53
C ALA A 221 -15.33 -17.89 13.20
N MET A 222 -15.30 -18.22 11.90
CA MET A 222 -14.64 -19.43 11.43
C MET A 222 -13.32 -19.04 10.77
N GLU A 223 -12.29 -19.83 10.98
CA GLU A 223 -10.96 -19.51 10.47
C GLU A 223 -10.24 -20.71 9.87
N SER A 224 -9.46 -20.44 8.83
CA SER A 224 -8.39 -21.33 8.35
C SER A 224 -7.03 -20.77 8.79
N HIS A 225 -5.95 -21.35 8.27
CA HIS A 225 -4.62 -20.82 8.48
C HIS A 225 -4.45 -19.39 7.91
N ARG A 226 -5.17 -19.06 6.83
CA ARG A 226 -5.00 -17.80 6.07
C ARG A 226 -6.17 -16.85 6.16
N PHE A 227 -7.37 -17.35 6.49
CA PHE A 227 -8.59 -16.57 6.42
C PHE A 227 -9.35 -16.58 7.74
N VAL A 228 -10.01 -15.47 8.03
CA VAL A 228 -11.02 -15.36 9.10
C VAL A 228 -12.32 -14.92 8.47
N VAL A 229 -13.34 -15.76 8.52
CA VAL A 229 -14.68 -15.49 7.99
C VAL A 229 -15.61 -15.09 9.13
N GLN A 230 -16.30 -13.96 8.97
CA GLN A 230 -17.28 -13.45 9.93
C GLN A 230 -18.53 -12.94 9.21
N PHE A 231 -19.64 -12.86 9.95
CA PHE A 231 -20.94 -12.41 9.43
C PHE A 231 -21.45 -11.19 10.19
N SER A 232 -22.14 -10.29 9.49
CA SER A 232 -22.91 -9.22 10.12
C SER A 232 -24.26 -9.79 10.62
N GLY A 233 -24.22 -10.57 11.70
CA GLY A 233 -25.36 -11.31 12.23
C GLY A 233 -25.00 -12.75 12.61
N PRO A 234 -26.00 -13.63 12.78
CA PRO A 234 -25.76 -15.03 13.12
C PRO A 234 -24.84 -15.71 12.09
N THR A 235 -23.90 -16.50 12.59
CA THR A 235 -22.99 -17.27 11.75
C THR A 235 -23.75 -18.28 10.91
N ARG A 236 -23.36 -18.40 9.64
CA ARG A 236 -23.79 -19.46 8.73
C ARG A 236 -22.64 -20.41 8.46
N ASP A 237 -22.54 -21.46 9.27
CA ASP A 237 -21.43 -22.43 9.22
C ASP A 237 -21.26 -23.06 7.83
N ASP A 238 -22.38 -23.31 7.14
CA ASP A 238 -22.41 -23.85 5.79
C ASP A 238 -21.72 -22.93 4.76
N LEU A 239 -22.01 -21.63 4.85
CA LEU A 239 -21.39 -20.63 3.99
C LEU A 239 -19.95 -20.35 4.38
N ALA A 240 -19.67 -20.31 5.67
CA ALA A 240 -18.34 -20.04 6.18
C ALA A 240 -17.36 -21.13 5.74
N ALA A 241 -17.73 -22.41 5.87
CA ALA A 241 -16.93 -23.53 5.40
C ALA A 241 -16.68 -23.48 3.89
N MET A 242 -17.76 -23.30 3.09
CA MET A 242 -17.63 -23.16 1.63
C MET A 242 -16.76 -21.98 1.23
N ALA A 243 -16.89 -20.84 1.92
CA ALA A 243 -16.09 -19.66 1.66
C ALA A 243 -14.61 -19.91 1.94
N LEU A 244 -14.26 -20.53 3.08
CA LEU A 244 -12.89 -20.88 3.42
C LEU A 244 -12.26 -21.80 2.37
N ASP A 245 -12.96 -22.88 1.98
CA ASP A 245 -12.48 -23.81 0.94
C ASP A 245 -12.24 -23.10 -0.40
N THR A 246 -13.19 -22.22 -0.79
CA THR A 246 -13.10 -21.46 -2.04
C THR A 246 -11.98 -20.43 -2.00
N LEU A 247 -11.79 -19.74 -0.86
CA LEU A 247 -10.73 -18.77 -0.66
C LEU A 247 -9.36 -19.43 -0.71
N ASP A 248 -9.17 -20.58 -0.06
CA ASP A 248 -7.91 -21.32 -0.10
C ASP A 248 -7.59 -21.81 -1.52
N GLU A 249 -8.58 -22.32 -2.28
CA GLU A 249 -8.38 -22.71 -3.69
C GLU A 249 -7.97 -21.52 -4.57
N VAL A 250 -8.70 -20.41 -4.47
CA VAL A 250 -8.40 -19.19 -5.24
C VAL A 250 -7.06 -18.60 -4.84
N PHE A 251 -6.74 -18.60 -3.55
CA PHE A 251 -5.47 -18.11 -3.04
C PHE A 251 -4.31 -18.94 -3.59
N ASP A 252 -4.37 -20.27 -3.53
CA ASP A 252 -3.31 -21.13 -4.03
C ASP A 252 -3.06 -20.92 -5.54
N LEU A 253 -4.11 -20.61 -6.32
CA LEU A 253 -3.99 -20.21 -7.72
C LEU A 253 -3.30 -18.84 -7.89
N VAL A 254 -3.87 -17.77 -7.31
CA VAL A 254 -3.41 -16.40 -7.57
C VAL A 254 -2.07 -16.14 -6.90
N ALA A 255 -1.93 -16.48 -5.62
CA ALA A 255 -0.71 -16.27 -4.86
C ALA A 255 0.43 -17.17 -5.35
N GLY A 256 0.12 -18.38 -5.83
CA GLY A 256 1.08 -19.29 -6.44
C GLY A 256 1.71 -18.70 -7.71
N GLU A 257 0.90 -18.11 -8.58
CA GLU A 257 1.40 -17.47 -9.82
C GLU A 257 2.12 -16.16 -9.53
N LEU A 258 1.57 -15.32 -8.66
CA LEU A 258 2.18 -14.04 -8.30
C LEU A 258 3.36 -14.19 -7.31
N GLN A 259 3.67 -15.42 -6.88
CA GLN A 259 4.78 -15.76 -5.97
C GLN A 259 4.78 -14.95 -4.67
N VAL A 260 3.59 -14.70 -4.13
CA VAL A 260 3.38 -13.87 -2.93
C VAL A 260 2.86 -14.71 -1.78
N LYS A 261 3.30 -14.35 -0.57
CA LYS A 261 2.76 -14.88 0.68
C LYS A 261 2.51 -13.68 1.60
N PRO A 262 1.25 -13.24 1.76
CA PRO A 262 0.95 -12.18 2.70
C PRO A 262 1.20 -12.67 4.13
N GLU A 263 1.73 -11.78 4.94
CA GLU A 263 1.85 -11.99 6.39
C GLU A 263 0.50 -11.66 7.05
N GLY A 264 0.04 -12.54 7.95
CA GLY A 264 -1.23 -12.39 8.65
C GLY A 264 -2.44 -12.98 7.90
N LYS A 265 -3.59 -12.98 8.58
CA LYS A 265 -4.84 -13.51 8.02
C LYS A 265 -5.63 -12.44 7.28
N VAL A 266 -6.28 -12.84 6.19
CA VAL A 266 -7.26 -12.01 5.48
C VAL A 266 -8.64 -12.18 6.11
N PHE A 267 -9.27 -11.06 6.49
CA PHE A 267 -10.59 -11.04 7.09
C PHE A 267 -11.66 -10.94 6.00
N VAL A 268 -12.55 -11.92 5.93
CA VAL A 268 -13.69 -11.92 5.02
C VAL A 268 -14.96 -11.70 5.82
N VAL A 269 -15.65 -10.59 5.56
CA VAL A 269 -16.83 -10.19 6.31
C VAL A 269 -18.05 -10.21 5.41
N PHE A 270 -18.96 -11.14 5.70
CA PHE A 270 -20.24 -11.26 5.02
C PHE A 270 -21.23 -10.28 5.61
N TYR A 271 -21.66 -9.31 4.82
CA TYR A 271 -22.66 -8.32 5.20
C TYR A 271 -24.01 -8.68 4.61
N ARG A 272 -25.07 -8.67 5.41
CA ARG A 272 -26.42 -8.73 4.84
C ARG A 272 -26.62 -7.49 3.95
N LYS A 273 -27.19 -7.69 2.77
CA LYS A 273 -27.39 -6.62 1.79
C LYS A 273 -28.17 -5.42 2.35
N ALA A 274 -29.10 -5.65 3.26
CA ALA A 274 -29.86 -4.60 3.97
C ALA A 274 -28.96 -3.74 4.89
N ASP A 275 -27.91 -4.33 5.47
CA ASP A 275 -27.05 -3.70 6.47
C ASP A 275 -25.78 -3.09 5.86
N PHE A 276 -25.44 -3.48 4.63
CA PHE A 276 -24.17 -3.14 3.95
C PHE A 276 -23.88 -1.63 3.88
N HIS A 277 -24.88 -0.82 3.51
CA HIS A 277 -24.72 0.63 3.38
C HIS A 277 -24.58 1.34 4.73
N GLN A 278 -25.17 0.80 5.79
CA GLN A 278 -25.15 1.41 7.12
C GLN A 278 -23.82 1.19 7.84
N VAL A 279 -23.13 0.08 7.54
CA VAL A 279 -21.89 -0.31 8.24
C VAL A 279 -20.63 0.19 7.53
N ASN A 280 -20.64 0.35 6.20
CA ASN A 280 -19.42 0.60 5.43
C ASN A 280 -19.25 2.03 4.88
N ASP A 281 -20.18 2.97 5.14
CA ASP A 281 -20.14 4.36 4.61
C ASP A 281 -19.87 4.43 3.09
N SER A 282 -20.23 3.38 2.34
CA SER A 282 -19.96 3.27 0.90
C SER A 282 -21.07 3.93 0.08
N GLN A 283 -20.68 4.83 -0.83
CA GLN A 283 -21.58 5.41 -1.81
C GLN A 283 -21.77 4.44 -2.99
N GLY A 284 -22.80 3.61 -2.93
CA GLY A 284 -23.24 2.78 -4.07
C GLY A 284 -23.02 1.29 -3.90
N TRP A 285 -23.74 0.53 -4.73
CA TRP A 285 -23.73 -0.94 -4.77
C TRP A 285 -22.38 -1.44 -5.33
N VAL A 286 -21.68 -2.29 -4.58
CA VAL A 286 -20.47 -2.99 -5.05
C VAL A 286 -20.64 -4.48 -4.77
N GLY A 287 -20.28 -5.34 -5.74
CA GLY A 287 -20.42 -6.80 -5.65
C GLY A 287 -19.58 -7.46 -4.54
N GLY A 288 -18.60 -6.73 -4.02
CA GLY A 288 -17.73 -6.96 -2.87
C GLY A 288 -16.76 -5.77 -2.74
N TYR A 289 -15.82 -5.80 -1.81
CA TYR A 289 -14.67 -4.88 -1.85
C TYR A 289 -13.47 -5.43 -1.07
N ALA A 290 -12.27 -5.14 -1.55
CA ALA A 290 -11.02 -5.36 -0.84
C ALA A 290 -10.46 -4.05 -0.28
N GLN A 291 -10.13 -4.05 1.01
CA GLN A 291 -9.41 -2.95 1.65
C GLN A 291 -8.37 -3.51 2.62
N ASN A 292 -7.08 -3.21 2.39
CA ASN A 292 -5.98 -3.80 3.14
C ASN A 292 -6.07 -5.34 3.13
N LEU A 293 -6.13 -5.99 4.31
CA LEU A 293 -6.33 -7.44 4.44
C LEU A 293 -7.80 -7.80 4.73
N ARG A 294 -8.76 -7.04 4.18
CA ARG A 294 -10.21 -7.29 4.37
C ARG A 294 -10.93 -7.43 3.04
N ILE A 295 -11.82 -8.42 2.95
CA ILE A 295 -12.83 -8.56 1.90
C ILE A 295 -14.21 -8.37 2.51
N GLY A 296 -15.03 -7.46 1.98
CA GLY A 296 -16.44 -7.35 2.31
C GLY A 296 -17.31 -8.04 1.27
N VAL A 297 -18.16 -8.98 1.68
CA VAL A 297 -19.03 -9.74 0.77
C VAL A 297 -20.49 -9.47 1.10
N PRO A 298 -21.27 -8.82 0.23
CA PRO A 298 -22.71 -8.72 0.43
C PRO A 298 -23.38 -10.07 0.20
N TYR A 299 -24.31 -10.46 1.06
CA TYR A 299 -25.13 -11.66 0.89
C TYR A 299 -26.62 -11.41 1.17
N GLU A 300 -27.44 -12.31 0.63
CA GLU A 300 -28.87 -12.43 0.92
C GLU A 300 -29.12 -13.76 1.63
N ASP A 301 -30.21 -13.91 2.38
CA ASP A 301 -30.49 -15.10 3.21
C ASP A 301 -30.65 -16.41 2.42
N GLY A 302 -30.60 -16.35 1.08
CA GLY A 302 -30.62 -17.51 0.19
C GLY A 302 -29.28 -18.27 0.08
N PRO A 303 -29.23 -19.32 -0.74
CA PRO A 303 -27.99 -20.01 -1.08
C PRO A 303 -27.09 -19.10 -1.91
N LEU A 304 -25.78 -19.16 -1.66
CA LEU A 304 -24.80 -18.44 -2.47
C LEU A 304 -24.55 -19.15 -3.79
N ASP A 305 -24.43 -18.36 -4.85
CA ASP A 305 -23.98 -18.84 -6.16
C ASP A 305 -22.47 -19.09 -6.08
N GLY A 306 -22.08 -20.34 -5.87
CA GLY A 306 -20.68 -20.77 -5.70
C GLY A 306 -19.75 -20.25 -6.80
N PRO A 307 -20.07 -20.46 -8.09
CA PRO A 307 -19.32 -19.86 -9.20
C PRO A 307 -19.15 -18.34 -9.11
N ARG A 308 -20.19 -17.61 -8.75
CA ARG A 308 -20.12 -16.15 -8.60
C ARG A 308 -19.27 -15.72 -7.40
N ILE A 309 -19.31 -16.46 -6.29
CA ILE A 309 -18.45 -16.17 -5.13
C ILE A 309 -17.01 -16.47 -5.42
N LYS A 310 -16.72 -17.59 -6.09
CA LYS A 310 -15.37 -17.94 -6.48
C LYS A 310 -14.75 -16.86 -7.38
N SER A 311 -15.53 -16.35 -8.33
CA SER A 311 -15.09 -15.25 -9.21
C SER A 311 -14.87 -13.94 -8.42
N LEU A 312 -15.77 -13.61 -7.49
CA LEU A 312 -15.60 -12.47 -6.58
C LEU A 312 -14.33 -12.59 -5.73
N PHE A 313 -14.08 -13.75 -5.13
CA PHE A 313 -12.87 -13.96 -4.34
C PHE A 313 -11.61 -13.86 -5.17
N ALA A 314 -11.62 -14.33 -6.42
CA ALA A 314 -10.49 -14.17 -7.33
C ALA A 314 -10.19 -12.69 -7.59
N HIS A 315 -11.23 -11.90 -7.83
CA HIS A 315 -11.13 -10.46 -8.03
C HIS A 315 -10.56 -9.76 -6.78
N GLU A 316 -11.21 -9.94 -5.63
CA GLU A 316 -10.88 -9.21 -4.40
C GLU A 316 -9.55 -9.65 -3.79
N LEU A 317 -9.22 -10.95 -3.82
CA LEU A 317 -7.91 -11.42 -3.37
C LEU A 317 -6.79 -10.87 -4.25
N THR A 318 -7.02 -10.73 -5.57
CA THR A 318 -6.00 -10.14 -6.45
C THR A 318 -5.65 -8.73 -6.02
N HIS A 319 -6.61 -7.88 -5.66
CA HIS A 319 -6.32 -6.55 -5.12
C HIS A 319 -5.47 -6.61 -3.85
N ILE A 320 -5.80 -7.50 -2.91
CA ILE A 320 -5.04 -7.66 -1.66
C ILE A 320 -3.60 -8.07 -1.96
N LEU A 321 -3.41 -9.06 -2.83
CA LEU A 321 -2.10 -9.60 -3.17
C LEU A 321 -1.24 -8.58 -3.93
N VAL A 322 -1.82 -7.84 -4.87
CA VAL A 322 -1.12 -6.75 -5.57
C VAL A 322 -0.78 -5.61 -4.60
N ASN A 323 -1.67 -5.25 -3.66
CA ASN A 323 -1.37 -4.28 -2.61
C ASN A 323 -0.16 -4.69 -1.76
N VAL A 324 -0.07 -5.98 -1.40
CA VAL A 324 1.08 -6.54 -0.65
C VAL A 324 2.34 -6.48 -1.50
N LEU A 325 2.27 -6.92 -2.76
CA LEU A 325 3.42 -6.99 -3.66
C LEU A 325 4.02 -5.63 -4.01
N THR A 326 3.21 -4.58 -4.09
CA THR A 326 3.67 -3.25 -4.51
C THR A 326 3.66 -2.23 -3.37
N ASN A 327 3.43 -2.62 -2.13
CA ASN A 327 3.23 -1.69 -1.00
C ASN A 327 2.15 -0.63 -1.29
N ARG A 328 1.09 -1.02 -2.03
CA ARG A 328 0.01 -0.15 -2.54
C ARG A 328 0.45 0.94 -3.52
N ASN A 329 1.69 0.87 -4.02
CA ASN A 329 2.17 1.76 -5.08
C ASN A 329 1.88 1.13 -6.45
N HIS A 330 0.62 1.16 -6.88
CA HIS A 330 0.24 0.68 -8.22
C HIS A 330 -0.83 1.60 -8.83
N PRO A 331 -0.89 1.69 -10.18
CA PRO A 331 -1.98 2.40 -10.83
C PRO A 331 -3.23 1.52 -10.91
N ALA A 332 -4.40 2.16 -10.95
CA ALA A 332 -5.68 1.46 -10.96
C ALA A 332 -5.82 0.47 -12.13
N TRP A 333 -5.38 0.83 -13.35
CA TRP A 333 -5.48 -0.05 -14.51
C TRP A 333 -4.75 -1.39 -14.31
N LEU A 334 -3.62 -1.40 -13.59
CA LEU A 334 -2.83 -2.61 -13.38
C LEU A 334 -3.56 -3.54 -12.41
N THR A 335 -4.02 -3.02 -11.27
CA THR A 335 -4.70 -3.86 -10.28
C THR A 335 -6.07 -4.33 -10.75
N GLU A 336 -6.87 -3.48 -11.41
CA GLU A 336 -8.20 -3.84 -11.93
C GLU A 336 -8.05 -4.82 -13.10
N GLY A 337 -7.08 -4.58 -13.99
CA GLY A 337 -6.80 -5.48 -15.10
C GLY A 337 -6.36 -6.88 -14.64
N LEU A 338 -5.56 -6.97 -13.57
CA LEU A 338 -5.17 -8.24 -12.97
C LEU A 338 -6.35 -8.92 -12.26
N ALA A 339 -7.19 -8.16 -11.55
CA ALA A 339 -8.37 -8.70 -10.90
C ALA A 339 -9.34 -9.32 -11.94
N GLU A 340 -9.59 -8.61 -13.04
CA GLU A 340 -10.36 -9.08 -14.19
C GLU A 340 -9.73 -10.29 -14.93
N TYR A 341 -8.40 -10.34 -14.97
CA TYR A 341 -7.66 -11.46 -15.55
C TYR A 341 -7.80 -12.73 -14.69
N TYR A 342 -7.58 -12.64 -13.39
CA TYR A 342 -7.69 -13.78 -12.48
C TYR A 342 -9.14 -14.22 -12.27
N GLU A 343 -10.09 -13.28 -12.25
CA GLU A 343 -11.52 -13.61 -12.26
C GLU A 343 -11.88 -14.46 -13.48
N ALA A 344 -11.46 -14.04 -14.68
CA ALA A 344 -11.71 -14.79 -15.90
C ALA A 344 -11.01 -16.14 -15.92
N LYS A 345 -9.78 -16.21 -15.42
CA LYS A 345 -9.03 -17.47 -15.32
C LYS A 345 -9.75 -18.49 -14.44
N VAL A 346 -10.27 -18.05 -13.29
CA VAL A 346 -11.07 -18.88 -12.40
C VAL A 346 -12.39 -19.31 -13.03
N ARG A 347 -13.03 -18.42 -13.80
CA ARG A 347 -14.36 -18.65 -14.36
C ARG A 347 -14.37 -19.46 -15.65
N TYR A 348 -13.35 -19.27 -16.49
CA TYR A 348 -13.30 -19.76 -17.87
C TYR A 348 -12.06 -20.61 -18.16
N GLY A 349 -11.10 -20.69 -17.24
CA GLY A 349 -9.82 -21.39 -17.45
C GLY A 349 -8.79 -20.59 -18.24
N ASP A 350 -9.12 -19.37 -18.67
CA ASP A 350 -8.27 -18.48 -19.44
C ASP A 350 -8.46 -17.03 -18.95
N GLY A 351 -7.37 -16.37 -18.57
CA GLY A 351 -7.42 -15.00 -18.07
C GLY A 351 -7.71 -13.95 -19.15
N PHE A 352 -7.55 -14.28 -20.43
CA PHE A 352 -7.96 -13.40 -21.53
C PHE A 352 -9.44 -13.60 -21.93
N ALA A 353 -10.13 -14.60 -21.39
CA ALA A 353 -11.53 -14.81 -21.68
C ALA A 353 -12.40 -13.64 -21.17
N PHE A 354 -13.39 -13.28 -21.97
CA PHE A 354 -14.36 -12.23 -21.63
C PHE A 354 -15.69 -12.85 -21.23
N HIS A 355 -16.40 -12.19 -20.31
CA HIS A 355 -17.82 -12.42 -20.16
C HIS A 355 -18.53 -12.09 -21.50
N PRO A 356 -19.60 -12.81 -21.91
CA PRO A 356 -20.23 -12.59 -23.22
C PRO A 356 -20.64 -11.13 -23.51
N ALA A 357 -21.10 -10.42 -22.47
CA ALA A 357 -21.44 -9.00 -22.59
C ALA A 357 -20.21 -8.12 -22.89
N ASP A 358 -19.09 -8.36 -22.20
CA ASP A 358 -17.85 -7.61 -22.41
C ASP A 358 -17.19 -7.99 -23.73
N ARG A 359 -17.31 -9.26 -24.17
CA ARG A 359 -16.84 -9.67 -25.50
C ARG A 359 -17.57 -8.89 -26.58
N HIS A 360 -18.89 -8.73 -26.45
CA HIS A 360 -19.67 -7.95 -27.41
C HIS A 360 -19.22 -6.49 -27.45
N LEU A 361 -19.02 -5.85 -26.28
CA LEU A 361 -18.52 -4.48 -26.20
C LEU A 361 -17.10 -4.35 -26.75
N PHE A 362 -16.22 -5.31 -26.47
CA PHE A 362 -14.86 -5.35 -26.97
C PHE A 362 -14.83 -5.33 -28.50
N GLU A 363 -15.58 -6.24 -29.14
CA GLU A 363 -15.60 -6.38 -30.60
C GLU A 363 -16.29 -5.21 -31.30
N THR A 364 -17.44 -4.76 -30.79
CA THR A 364 -18.28 -3.80 -31.51
C THR A 364 -17.91 -2.34 -31.24
N LYS A 365 -17.31 -2.05 -30.07
CA LYS A 365 -17.03 -0.67 -29.63
C LYS A 365 -15.57 -0.44 -29.29
N PHE A 366 -14.99 -1.25 -28.40
CA PHE A 366 -13.64 -0.98 -27.90
C PHE A 366 -12.59 -1.05 -29.02
N LYS A 367 -12.58 -2.15 -29.77
CA LYS A 367 -11.66 -2.35 -30.91
C LYS A 367 -11.84 -1.34 -32.04
N THR A 368 -12.99 -0.67 -32.10
CA THR A 368 -13.32 0.28 -33.17
C THR A 368 -13.10 1.74 -32.77
N LEU A 369 -12.69 2.01 -31.51
CA LEU A 369 -12.35 3.35 -31.05
C LEU A 369 -11.30 4.01 -31.97
N PRO A 370 -11.38 5.32 -32.27
CA PRO A 370 -10.39 5.98 -33.11
C PRO A 370 -9.02 6.07 -32.42
N SER A 371 -9.01 6.21 -31.10
CA SER A 371 -7.82 6.19 -30.25
C SER A 371 -8.16 5.63 -28.87
N PHE A 372 -7.15 5.10 -28.19
CA PHE A 372 -7.27 4.57 -26.83
C PHE A 372 -6.79 5.62 -25.82
N PRO A 373 -7.45 5.76 -24.66
CA PRO A 373 -6.97 6.65 -23.61
C PRO A 373 -5.64 6.14 -23.03
N ARG A 374 -4.75 7.04 -22.58
CA ARG A 374 -3.53 6.62 -21.87
C ARG A 374 -3.90 5.79 -20.63
N LEU A 375 -3.17 4.74 -20.33
CA LEU A 375 -3.43 3.82 -19.21
C LEU A 375 -3.49 4.56 -17.88
N ASN A 376 -2.54 5.48 -17.65
CA ASN A 376 -2.48 6.29 -16.44
C ASN A 376 -3.57 7.37 -16.34
N ALA A 377 -4.34 7.59 -17.43
CA ALA A 377 -5.51 8.47 -17.43
C ALA A 377 -6.83 7.70 -17.19
N ILE A 378 -6.77 6.37 -17.05
CA ILE A 378 -7.96 5.56 -16.77
C ILE A 378 -8.36 5.74 -15.31
N GLU A 379 -9.44 6.47 -15.08
CA GLU A 379 -10.04 6.61 -13.75
C GLU A 379 -10.93 5.40 -13.45
N LEU A 380 -10.42 4.50 -12.59
CA LEU A 380 -11.15 3.39 -11.97
C LEU A 380 -11.12 3.58 -10.46
N ASN A 381 -12.26 3.91 -9.87
CA ASN A 381 -12.49 3.95 -8.42
C ASN A 381 -14.00 3.83 -8.09
N MET A 382 -14.35 3.72 -6.81
CA MET A 382 -15.75 3.66 -6.34
C MET A 382 -16.61 4.88 -6.73
N LYS A 383 -16.01 5.97 -7.23
CA LYS A 383 -16.69 7.19 -7.69
C LYS A 383 -16.56 7.38 -9.21
N THR A 384 -16.16 6.34 -9.96
CA THR A 384 -16.06 6.42 -11.42
C THR A 384 -17.38 6.93 -11.98
N LYS A 385 -17.33 8.11 -12.61
CA LYS A 385 -18.48 8.70 -13.28
C LYS A 385 -18.51 8.21 -14.72
N GLY A 386 -19.70 7.88 -15.19
CA GLY A 386 -19.96 7.42 -16.55
C GLY A 386 -21.25 6.62 -16.58
N ASN A 387 -21.74 6.33 -17.77
CA ASN A 387 -22.76 5.28 -17.92
C ASN A 387 -22.09 3.89 -17.80
N ASP A 388 -22.90 2.84 -17.59
CA ASP A 388 -22.39 1.48 -17.37
C ASP A 388 -21.44 1.02 -18.49
N GLU A 389 -21.69 1.44 -19.74
CA GLU A 389 -20.87 1.10 -20.88
C GLU A 389 -19.49 1.77 -20.86
N GLU A 390 -19.42 3.08 -20.56
CA GLU A 390 -18.15 3.81 -20.42
C GLU A 390 -17.28 3.20 -19.33
N ILE A 391 -17.90 2.72 -18.25
CA ILE A 391 -17.24 2.02 -17.16
C ILE A 391 -16.70 0.67 -17.66
N SER A 392 -17.54 -0.15 -18.31
CA SER A 392 -17.11 -1.43 -18.89
C SER A 392 -15.93 -1.29 -19.85
N LEU A 393 -15.92 -0.25 -20.71
CA LEU A 393 -14.80 -0.02 -21.64
C LEU A 393 -13.47 0.26 -20.93
N LYS A 394 -13.49 0.88 -19.74
CA LYS A 394 -12.28 1.12 -18.92
C LYS A 394 -11.74 -0.18 -18.31
N TYR A 395 -12.61 -1.05 -17.81
CA TYR A 395 -12.23 -2.38 -17.32
C TYR A 395 -11.70 -3.26 -18.45
N ILE A 396 -12.38 -3.26 -19.61
CA ILE A 396 -11.91 -3.95 -20.82
C ILE A 396 -10.51 -3.47 -21.19
N HIS A 397 -10.24 -2.16 -21.19
CA HIS A 397 -8.91 -1.64 -21.50
C HIS A 397 -7.85 -2.16 -20.53
N SER A 398 -8.14 -2.08 -19.23
CA SER A 398 -7.23 -2.50 -18.16
C SER A 398 -6.90 -4.00 -18.26
N LYS A 399 -7.92 -4.83 -18.47
CA LYS A 399 -7.77 -6.27 -18.68
C LYS A 399 -6.94 -6.60 -19.91
N VAL A 400 -7.21 -5.95 -21.04
CA VAL A 400 -6.48 -6.18 -22.30
C VAL A 400 -5.02 -5.74 -22.16
N ALA A 401 -4.74 -4.64 -21.46
CA ALA A 401 -3.38 -4.20 -21.17
C ALA A 401 -2.59 -5.23 -20.35
N VAL A 402 -3.21 -5.81 -19.33
CA VAL A 402 -2.60 -6.88 -18.51
C VAL A 402 -2.41 -8.17 -19.31
N ALA A 403 -3.39 -8.56 -20.12
CA ALA A 403 -3.27 -9.71 -20.99
C ALA A 403 -2.14 -9.54 -22.01
N PHE A 404 -2.04 -8.37 -22.65
CA PHE A 404 -0.93 -8.00 -23.53
C PHE A 404 0.41 -8.11 -22.80
N LEU A 405 0.53 -7.50 -21.61
CA LEU A 405 1.74 -7.55 -20.79
C LEU A 405 2.18 -9.01 -20.55
N LEU A 406 1.26 -9.86 -20.12
CA LEU A 406 1.54 -11.26 -19.80
C LEU A 406 1.83 -12.11 -21.04
N GLN A 407 1.10 -11.92 -22.15
CA GLN A 407 1.33 -12.69 -23.39
C GLN A 407 2.63 -12.29 -24.08
N ARG A 408 2.98 -10.99 -24.06
CA ARG A 408 4.13 -10.45 -24.78
C ARG A 408 5.43 -10.56 -23.99
N PHE A 409 5.40 -10.27 -22.69
CA PHE A 409 6.58 -10.16 -21.84
C PHE A 409 6.65 -11.23 -20.74
N GLY A 410 5.52 -11.89 -20.44
CA GLY A 410 5.48 -13.01 -19.49
C GLY A 410 5.39 -12.58 -18.02
N LEU A 411 5.16 -13.57 -17.16
CA LEU A 411 5.12 -13.40 -15.70
C LEU A 411 6.41 -12.78 -15.12
N PRO A 412 7.63 -13.13 -15.57
CA PRO A 412 8.85 -12.51 -15.03
C PRO A 412 8.87 -10.98 -15.17
N ALA A 413 8.37 -10.44 -16.29
CA ALA A 413 8.26 -9.01 -16.51
C ALA A 413 7.28 -8.34 -15.52
N LEU A 414 6.14 -8.99 -15.24
CA LEU A 414 5.18 -8.51 -14.26
C LEU A 414 5.76 -8.50 -12.84
N LEU A 415 6.51 -9.54 -12.46
CA LEU A 415 7.15 -9.60 -11.15
C LEU A 415 8.23 -8.52 -10.98
N GLU A 416 8.99 -8.22 -12.03
CA GLU A 416 9.94 -7.10 -12.04
C GLU A 416 9.23 -5.74 -11.88
N ILE A 417 8.11 -5.54 -12.60
CA ILE A 417 7.25 -4.35 -12.43
C ILE A 417 6.84 -4.19 -10.96
N PHE A 418 6.38 -5.27 -10.32
CA PHE A 418 6.00 -5.20 -8.91
C PHE A 418 7.16 -4.87 -7.98
N GLN A 419 8.36 -5.41 -8.23
CA GLN A 419 9.54 -5.09 -7.42
C GLN A 419 9.91 -3.61 -7.51
N VAL A 420 9.86 -3.03 -8.70
CA VAL A 420 10.14 -1.59 -8.90
C VAL A 420 9.07 -0.74 -8.21
N LEU A 421 7.80 -1.10 -8.38
CA LEU A 421 6.69 -0.44 -7.70
C LEU A 421 6.80 -0.54 -6.17
N ALA A 422 7.19 -1.70 -5.61
CA ALA A 422 7.36 -1.90 -4.17
C ALA A 422 8.39 -0.96 -3.53
N ARG A 423 9.34 -0.44 -4.32
CA ARG A 423 10.35 0.55 -3.92
C ARG A 423 9.85 2.00 -4.04
N GLY A 424 8.55 2.22 -4.22
CA GLY A 424 7.96 3.56 -4.36
C GLY A 424 8.19 4.23 -5.73
N ARG A 425 8.72 3.51 -6.72
CA ARG A 425 9.03 4.05 -8.06
C ARG A 425 7.75 4.21 -8.91
N PRO A 426 7.71 5.16 -9.84
CA PRO A 426 6.55 5.36 -10.70
C PRO A 426 6.36 4.20 -11.70
N ILE A 427 5.14 4.01 -12.18
CA ILE A 427 4.80 2.92 -13.12
C ILE A 427 5.58 3.00 -14.43
N GLU A 428 5.93 4.20 -14.91
CA GLU A 428 6.70 4.38 -16.14
C GLU A 428 8.06 3.69 -16.05
N GLU A 429 8.76 3.83 -14.92
CA GLU A 429 10.03 3.16 -14.66
C GLU A 429 9.83 1.66 -14.45
N ALA A 430 8.74 1.26 -13.80
CA ALA A 430 8.44 -0.16 -13.59
C ALA A 430 8.19 -0.89 -14.91
N ILE A 431 7.40 -0.28 -15.82
CA ILE A 431 7.16 -0.81 -17.17
C ILE A 431 8.46 -0.88 -17.95
N GLU A 432 9.30 0.16 -17.89
CA GLU A 432 10.60 0.14 -18.55
C GLU A 432 11.51 -0.99 -18.02
N SER A 433 11.57 -1.19 -16.70
CA SER A 433 12.35 -2.26 -16.09
C SER A 433 11.87 -3.65 -16.50
N GLY A 434 10.55 -3.90 -16.42
CA GLY A 434 9.99 -5.22 -16.71
C GLY A 434 9.92 -5.58 -18.18
N THR A 435 9.73 -4.59 -19.06
CA THR A 435 9.44 -4.82 -20.49
C THR A 435 10.56 -4.37 -21.44
N GLY A 436 11.49 -3.54 -20.95
CA GLY A 436 12.48 -2.86 -21.78
C GLY A 436 11.89 -1.75 -22.66
N ARG A 437 10.63 -1.37 -22.45
CA ARG A 437 9.91 -0.32 -23.21
C ARG A 437 9.54 0.84 -22.31
N ASN A 438 9.78 2.06 -22.77
CA ASN A 438 9.15 3.20 -22.12
C ASN A 438 7.62 3.12 -22.26
N MET A 439 6.89 3.84 -21.39
CA MET A 439 5.43 3.78 -21.34
C MET A 439 4.76 4.11 -22.69
N SER A 440 5.31 5.04 -23.47
CA SER A 440 4.70 5.41 -24.76
C SER A 440 4.82 4.29 -25.79
N ASP A 441 5.97 3.63 -25.88
CA ASP A 441 6.18 2.51 -26.79
C ASP A 441 5.33 1.31 -26.35
N PHE A 442 5.21 1.06 -25.05
CA PHE A 442 4.33 0.03 -24.51
C PHE A 442 2.86 0.24 -24.92
N GLU A 443 2.34 1.48 -24.80
CA GLU A 443 0.96 1.81 -25.19
C GLU A 443 0.75 1.78 -26.71
N THR A 444 1.78 2.07 -27.51
CA THR A 444 1.74 1.89 -28.98
C THR A 444 1.62 0.42 -29.34
N GLU A 445 2.44 -0.46 -28.75
CA GLU A 445 2.34 -1.90 -29.01
C GLU A 445 1.02 -2.49 -28.50
N LEU A 446 0.52 -2.02 -27.35
CA LEU A 446 -0.82 -2.38 -26.87
C LEU A 446 -1.91 -1.99 -27.88
N THR A 447 -1.81 -0.81 -28.47
CA THR A 447 -2.75 -0.36 -29.51
C THR A 447 -2.73 -1.30 -30.71
N GLU A 448 -1.56 -1.73 -31.16
CA GLU A 448 -1.43 -2.69 -32.27
C GLU A 448 -2.02 -4.06 -31.89
N PHE A 449 -1.75 -4.53 -30.67
CA PHE A 449 -2.30 -5.76 -30.12
C PHE A 449 -3.84 -5.74 -30.10
N ILE A 450 -4.45 -4.68 -29.57
CA ILE A 450 -5.93 -4.54 -29.52
C ILE A 450 -6.55 -4.61 -30.92
N ARG A 451 -5.87 -4.10 -31.95
CA ARG A 451 -6.38 -4.10 -33.33
C ARG A 451 -6.20 -5.45 -34.04
N ALA A 452 -5.31 -6.30 -33.54
CA ALA A 452 -4.97 -7.59 -34.14
C ALA A 452 -5.81 -8.75 -33.59
N GLU A 453 -6.18 -8.69 -32.30
CA GLU A 453 -7.29 -9.47 -31.72
C GLU A 453 -8.61 -9.12 -32.42
#